data_AF-A0AAJ6EDM1-F1
#
_entry.id   AF-A0AAJ6EDM1-F1
#
_cell.length_a   1.000
_cell.length_b   1.000
_cell.length_c   1.000
_cell.angle_alpha   90.00
_cell.angle_beta   90.00
_cell.angle_gamma   90.00
#
_symmetry.space_group_name_H-M   'P 1'
#
loop_
_entity.id
_entity.type
_entity.pdbx_description
1 polymer ?
#
loop_
_entity_poly.entity_id
_entity_poly.type
_entity_poly.pdbx_seq_one_letter_code
_entity_poly.pdbx_strand_id
1 'polypeptide(L)'
;MDNSVRVLSTLALKGAVVRLADAYRAASRVRIDADFAPTLALLDRLRGGEGADVVILTREGLDAMTGEGRVVPDSAVDLARSYVGLAVKAGDVHPDIATEAALRATLLGARAVAYSRLGASGILFAQLIERLGIAEAVNARAVIIPVGFTAEKLVTGEADLAIQQISELKQIGGIEVVGPLPLNLQTPAVFSAGRMTASQRAATADHLLRYLSSAAVAPVLRETGLEP
;
A
#
# COMPACT_ATOMS: atom_id res chain seq x y z
N MET A 1 -19.38 1.74 -26.19
CA MET A 1 -19.23 1.36 -24.77
C MET A 1 -17.76 1.53 -24.42
N ASP A 2 -17.44 2.26 -23.37
CA ASP A 2 -16.06 2.41 -22.91
C ASP A 2 -15.54 1.04 -22.46
N ASN A 3 -14.47 0.55 -23.07
CA ASN A 3 -13.94 -0.77 -22.79
C ASN A 3 -12.99 -0.69 -21.58
N SER A 4 -13.56 -0.54 -20.39
CA SER A 4 -12.81 -0.35 -19.14
C SER A 4 -13.22 -1.31 -18.05
N VAL A 5 -12.28 -1.70 -17.20
CA VAL A 5 -12.51 -2.49 -15.98
C VAL A 5 -12.32 -1.60 -14.76
N ARG A 6 -13.33 -1.53 -13.89
CA ARG A 6 -13.29 -0.69 -12.68
C ARG A 6 -12.51 -1.41 -11.58
N VAL A 7 -11.48 -0.75 -11.06
CA VAL A 7 -10.59 -1.29 -10.03
C VAL A 7 -10.59 -0.40 -8.80
N LEU A 8 -10.80 -0.97 -7.62
CA LEU A 8 -10.52 -0.31 -6.36
C LEU A 8 -9.28 -0.93 -5.75
N SER A 9 -8.20 -0.16 -5.63
CA SER A 9 -6.89 -0.68 -5.23
C SER A 9 -6.34 0.05 -4.02
N THR A 10 -5.58 -0.65 -3.18
CA THR A 10 -4.78 0.01 -2.15
C THR A 10 -3.80 1.01 -2.77
N LEU A 11 -3.45 2.07 -2.03
CA LEU A 11 -2.40 3.01 -2.42
C LEU A 11 -1.04 2.32 -2.64
N ALA A 12 -0.76 1.22 -1.93
CA ALA A 12 0.47 0.46 -2.05
C ALA A 12 0.70 -0.15 -3.44
N LEU A 13 -0.37 -0.40 -4.21
CA LEU A 13 -0.29 -0.91 -5.58
C LEU A 13 -0.38 0.18 -6.65
N LYS A 14 -0.61 1.45 -6.26
CA LYS A 14 -0.82 2.56 -7.21
C LYS A 14 0.29 2.69 -8.24
N GLY A 15 1.54 2.70 -7.79
CA GLY A 15 2.70 2.83 -8.69
C GLY A 15 2.76 1.71 -9.74
N ALA A 16 2.49 0.47 -9.32
CA ALA A 16 2.50 -0.69 -10.21
C ALA A 16 1.31 -0.68 -11.18
N VAL A 17 0.09 -0.51 -10.66
CA VAL A 17 -1.14 -0.52 -11.48
C VAL A 17 -1.09 0.57 -12.55
N VAL A 18 -0.63 1.78 -12.21
CA VAL A 18 -0.49 2.88 -13.18
C VAL A 18 0.52 2.54 -14.27
N ARG A 19 1.70 2.00 -13.92
CA ARG A 19 2.73 1.63 -14.90
C ARG A 19 2.32 0.46 -15.79
N LEU A 20 1.52 -0.46 -15.27
CA LEU A 20 1.04 -1.64 -15.99
C LEU A 20 -0.18 -1.36 -16.87
N ALA A 21 -0.88 -0.23 -16.68
CA ALA A 21 -2.14 0.07 -17.34
C ALA A 21 -2.00 0.21 -18.87
N ASP A 22 -0.95 0.89 -19.35
CA ASP A 22 -0.75 1.11 -20.79
C ASP A 22 -0.39 -0.20 -21.52
N ALA A 23 0.51 -1.00 -20.93
CA ALA A 23 0.86 -2.31 -21.47
C ALA A 23 -0.36 -3.25 -21.51
N TYR A 24 -1.17 -3.26 -20.44
CA TYR A 24 -2.41 -4.03 -20.41
C TYR A 24 -3.39 -3.57 -21.49
N ARG A 25 -3.55 -2.25 -21.66
CA ARG A 25 -4.43 -1.67 -22.67
C ARG A 25 -3.97 -2.01 -24.09
N ALA A 26 -2.67 -1.96 -24.37
CA ALA A 26 -2.13 -2.32 -25.67
C ALA A 26 -2.41 -3.79 -26.02
N ALA A 27 -2.26 -4.70 -25.05
CA ALA A 27 -2.47 -6.13 -25.25
C ALA A 27 -3.95 -6.55 -25.32
N SER A 28 -4.81 -5.97 -24.48
CA SER A 28 -6.21 -6.41 -24.30
C SER A 28 -7.25 -5.49 -24.94
N ARG A 29 -6.84 -4.27 -25.32
CA ARG A 29 -7.73 -3.15 -25.69
C ARG A 29 -8.67 -2.70 -24.57
N VAL A 30 -8.44 -3.13 -23.33
CA VAL A 30 -9.20 -2.76 -22.13
C VAL A 30 -8.43 -1.74 -21.30
N ARG A 31 -9.08 -0.65 -20.89
CA ARG A 31 -8.51 0.33 -19.95
C ARG A 31 -8.71 -0.12 -18.50
N ILE A 32 -7.68 0.02 -17.67
CA ILE A 32 -7.85 -0.06 -16.21
C ILE A 32 -8.36 1.30 -15.73
N ASP A 33 -9.58 1.33 -15.17
CA ASP A 33 -10.15 2.51 -14.53
C ASP A 33 -10.03 2.32 -13.01
N ALA A 34 -8.98 2.90 -12.41
CA ALA A 34 -8.61 2.61 -11.03
C ALA A 34 -8.74 3.82 -10.10
N ASP A 35 -9.38 3.61 -8.95
CA ASP A 35 -9.29 4.49 -7.79
C ASP A 35 -8.42 3.86 -6.71
N PHE A 36 -7.70 4.72 -5.98
CA PHE A 36 -6.78 4.29 -4.94
C PHE A 36 -7.13 4.89 -3.58
N ALA A 37 -7.18 4.06 -2.54
CA ALA A 37 -7.36 4.51 -1.17
C ALA A 37 -6.72 3.53 -0.16
N PRO A 38 -6.60 3.88 1.13
CA PRO A 38 -6.18 2.95 2.18
C PRO A 38 -7.16 1.78 2.31
N THR A 39 -6.68 0.60 2.70
CA THR A 39 -7.49 -0.64 2.78
C THR A 39 -8.79 -0.44 3.55
N LEU A 40 -8.76 0.13 4.76
CA LEU A 40 -9.98 0.30 5.55
C LEU A 40 -11.01 1.20 4.85
N ALA A 41 -10.55 2.29 4.21
CA ALA A 41 -11.44 3.17 3.45
C ALA A 41 -12.06 2.46 2.24
N LEU A 42 -11.34 1.54 1.58
CA LEU A 42 -11.89 0.73 0.50
C LEU A 42 -12.94 -0.26 1.01
N LEU A 43 -12.68 -0.92 2.15
CA LEU A 43 -13.66 -1.82 2.77
C LEU A 43 -14.95 -1.08 3.12
N ASP A 44 -14.85 0.14 3.67
CA ASP A 44 -16.01 0.98 3.99
C ASP A 44 -16.78 1.38 2.72
N ARG A 45 -16.10 1.79 1.65
CA ARG A 45 -16.72 2.10 0.34
C ARG A 45 -17.45 0.90 -0.24
N LEU A 46 -16.82 -0.29 -0.23
CA LEU A 46 -17.40 -1.53 -0.74
C LEU A 46 -18.62 -1.96 0.07
N ARG A 47 -18.57 -1.84 1.40
CA ARG A 47 -19.72 -2.11 2.28
C ARG A 47 -20.83 -1.09 2.11
N GLY A 48 -20.48 0.16 1.81
CA GLY A 48 -21.38 1.24 1.42
C GLY A 48 -22.01 1.08 0.03
N GLY A 49 -21.64 0.04 -0.72
CA GLY A 49 -22.27 -0.30 -2.00
C GLY A 49 -21.57 0.26 -3.23
N GLU A 50 -20.37 0.84 -3.10
CA GLU A 50 -19.60 1.23 -4.28
C GLU A 50 -19.26 -0.01 -5.14
N GLY A 51 -19.56 0.08 -6.44
CA GLY A 51 -19.31 -0.98 -7.40
C GLY A 51 -17.88 -0.97 -7.93
N ALA A 52 -17.33 -2.18 -8.10
CA ALA A 52 -16.06 -2.42 -8.80
C ALA A 52 -16.13 -3.75 -9.56
N ASP A 53 -15.24 -3.95 -10.52
CA ASP A 53 -15.05 -5.25 -11.17
C ASP A 53 -13.98 -6.07 -10.46
N VAL A 54 -12.88 -5.42 -10.09
CA VAL A 54 -11.75 -5.99 -9.36
C VAL A 54 -11.43 -5.13 -8.14
N VAL A 55 -11.11 -5.78 -7.04
CA VAL A 55 -10.55 -5.12 -5.85
C VAL A 55 -9.13 -5.60 -5.63
N ILE A 56 -8.25 -4.72 -5.16
CA ILE A 56 -6.90 -5.04 -4.71
C ILE A 56 -6.78 -4.52 -3.28
N LEU A 57 -6.66 -5.43 -2.33
CA LEU A 57 -6.70 -5.18 -0.88
C LEU A 57 -5.48 -5.84 -0.22
N THR A 58 -5.32 -5.68 1.09
CA THR A 58 -4.48 -6.65 1.82
C THR A 58 -5.15 -8.02 1.77
N ARG A 59 -4.37 -9.09 1.93
CA ARG A 59 -4.89 -10.46 1.99
C ARG A 59 -6.06 -10.58 2.97
N GLU A 60 -5.91 -10.06 4.18
CA GLU A 60 -6.95 -10.09 5.21
C GLU A 60 -8.20 -9.30 4.79
N GLY A 61 -8.02 -8.15 4.12
CA GLY A 61 -9.12 -7.36 3.60
C GLY A 61 -9.87 -8.07 2.48
N LEU A 62 -9.16 -8.78 1.59
CA LEU A 62 -9.75 -9.57 0.53
C LEU A 62 -10.51 -10.79 1.09
N ASP A 63 -9.93 -11.46 2.08
CA ASP A 63 -10.55 -12.61 2.75
C ASP A 63 -11.83 -12.17 3.49
N ALA A 64 -11.84 -11.00 4.13
CA ALA A 64 -13.05 -10.42 4.72
C ALA A 64 -14.15 -10.17 3.68
N MET A 65 -13.81 -9.56 2.53
CA MET A 65 -14.78 -9.34 1.44
C MET A 65 -15.27 -10.66 0.81
N THR A 66 -14.43 -11.68 0.80
CA THR A 66 -14.80 -13.04 0.36
C THR A 66 -15.77 -13.70 1.33
N GLY A 67 -15.50 -13.61 2.64
CA GLY A 67 -16.40 -14.11 3.69
C GLY A 67 -17.76 -13.39 3.72
N GLU A 68 -17.79 -12.12 3.30
CA GLU A 68 -19.03 -11.35 3.10
C GLU A 68 -19.75 -11.68 1.76
N GLY A 69 -19.21 -12.58 0.93
CA GLY A 69 -19.79 -12.95 -0.38
C GLY A 69 -19.65 -11.88 -1.47
N ARG A 70 -18.85 -10.82 -1.22
CA ARG A 70 -18.66 -9.69 -2.14
C ARG A 70 -17.60 -9.96 -3.20
N VAL A 71 -16.64 -10.81 -2.89
CA VAL A 71 -15.59 -11.29 -3.81
C VAL A 71 -15.80 -12.77 -4.10
N VAL A 72 -15.58 -13.18 -5.35
CA VAL A 72 -15.66 -14.58 -5.75
C VAL A 72 -14.45 -15.34 -5.20
N PRO A 73 -14.62 -16.36 -4.34
CA PRO A 73 -13.50 -17.03 -3.66
C PRO A 73 -12.41 -17.54 -4.62
N ASP A 74 -12.81 -18.22 -5.70
CA ASP A 74 -11.88 -18.85 -6.67
C ASP A 74 -11.16 -17.83 -7.58
N SER A 75 -11.47 -16.54 -7.46
CA SER A 75 -10.79 -15.48 -8.20
C SER A 75 -9.64 -14.85 -7.41
N ALA A 76 -9.50 -15.15 -6.12
CA ALA A 76 -8.51 -14.52 -5.26
C ALA A 76 -7.08 -14.94 -5.65
N VAL A 77 -6.21 -13.96 -5.89
CA VAL A 77 -4.79 -14.17 -6.23
C VAL A 77 -3.90 -13.22 -5.42
N ASP A 78 -2.77 -13.72 -4.92
CA ASP A 78 -1.71 -12.87 -4.39
C ASP A 78 -0.98 -12.18 -5.53
N LEU A 79 -0.74 -10.87 -5.38
CA LEU A 79 -0.03 -10.08 -6.39
C LEU A 79 1.40 -9.77 -5.96
N ALA A 80 1.57 -9.32 -4.72
CA ALA A 80 2.87 -8.95 -4.18
C ALA A 80 2.83 -8.78 -2.66
N ARG A 81 4.01 -8.77 -2.07
CA ARG A 81 4.28 -8.34 -0.69
C ARG A 81 4.87 -6.94 -0.67
N SER A 82 4.65 -6.21 0.42
CA SER A 82 5.35 -4.96 0.69
C SER A 82 5.74 -4.87 2.16
N TYR A 83 6.91 -4.26 2.39
CA TYR A 83 7.42 -3.97 3.72
C TYR A 83 7.14 -2.51 4.09
N VAL A 84 6.92 -2.29 5.37
CA VAL A 84 6.92 -0.94 5.95
C VAL A 84 8.37 -0.48 6.03
N GLY A 85 8.61 0.74 5.56
CA GLY A 85 9.92 1.38 5.59
C GLY A 85 9.88 2.76 6.23
N LEU A 86 11.07 3.32 6.34
CA LEU A 86 11.32 4.67 6.81
C LEU A 86 12.00 5.47 5.70
N ALA A 87 11.58 6.70 5.51
CA ALA A 87 12.21 7.67 4.62
C ALA A 87 12.54 8.97 5.36
N VAL A 88 13.52 9.68 4.81
CA VAL A 88 13.95 11.04 5.20
C VAL A 88 13.90 11.96 3.98
N LYS A 89 14.00 13.27 4.18
CA LYS A 89 14.10 14.22 3.07
C LYS A 89 15.42 13.99 2.31
N ALA A 90 15.42 14.19 1.00
CA ALA A 90 16.64 14.01 0.21
C ALA A 90 17.76 14.94 0.71
N GLY A 91 18.97 14.39 0.85
CA GLY A 91 20.14 15.06 1.42
C GLY A 91 20.24 15.03 2.96
N ASP A 92 19.21 14.56 3.68
CA ASP A 92 19.31 14.38 5.13
C ASP A 92 20.12 13.12 5.48
N VAL A 93 20.68 13.10 6.70
CA VAL A 93 21.44 11.93 7.20
C VAL A 93 20.51 10.74 7.36
N HIS A 94 20.93 9.57 6.87
CA HIS A 94 20.21 8.32 7.08
C HIS A 94 20.40 7.87 8.53
N PRO A 95 19.33 7.81 9.35
CA PRO A 95 19.43 7.30 10.70
C PRO A 95 19.67 5.78 10.70
N ASP A 96 20.32 5.28 11.76
CA ASP A 96 20.40 3.84 11.99
C ASP A 96 19.03 3.29 12.42
N ILE A 97 18.55 2.30 11.68
CA ILE A 97 17.30 1.59 11.95
C ILE A 97 17.50 0.06 11.94
N ALA A 98 18.74 -0.44 11.97
CA ALA A 98 19.04 -1.85 11.74
C ALA A 98 18.59 -2.78 12.88
N THR A 99 18.39 -2.23 14.08
CA THR A 99 17.98 -2.98 15.28
C THR A 99 16.77 -2.34 15.94
N GLU A 100 16.08 -3.08 16.81
CA GLU A 100 14.98 -2.52 17.62
C GLU A 100 15.42 -1.31 18.44
N ALA A 101 16.61 -1.39 19.06
CA ALA A 101 17.16 -0.30 19.85
C ALA A 101 17.48 0.94 19.00
N ALA A 102 18.10 0.74 17.83
CA ALA A 102 18.41 1.82 16.89
C ALA A 102 17.14 2.48 16.33
N LEU A 103 16.16 1.68 15.88
CA LEU A 103 14.87 2.19 15.42
C LEU A 103 14.17 2.98 16.54
N ARG A 104 14.13 2.44 17.76
CA ARG A 104 13.53 3.13 18.91
C ARG A 104 14.21 4.48 19.19
N ALA A 105 15.54 4.51 19.20
CA ALA A 105 16.31 5.75 19.40
C ALA A 105 16.02 6.77 18.28
N THR A 106 16.01 6.33 17.03
CA THR A 106 15.69 7.14 15.85
C THR A 106 14.29 7.77 15.94
N LEU A 107 13.26 6.97 16.26
CA LEU A 107 11.90 7.46 16.43
C LEU A 107 11.78 8.45 17.60
N LEU A 108 12.47 8.18 18.71
CA LEU A 108 12.50 9.04 19.89
C LEU A 108 13.31 10.33 19.68
N GLY A 109 14.27 10.35 18.75
CA GLY A 109 15.08 11.52 18.43
C GLY A 109 14.47 12.46 17.38
N ALA A 110 13.56 11.97 16.54
CA ALA A 110 12.94 12.80 15.50
C ALA A 110 12.02 13.88 16.07
N ARG A 111 12.03 15.09 15.48
CA ARG A 111 11.12 16.20 15.84
C ARG A 111 9.67 15.88 15.53
N ALA A 112 9.43 15.17 14.42
CA ALA A 112 8.10 14.78 13.99
C ALA A 112 8.17 13.54 13.09
N VAL A 113 7.21 12.64 13.28
CA VAL A 113 7.10 11.38 12.52
C VAL A 113 5.78 11.39 11.77
N ALA A 114 5.82 11.32 10.45
CA ALA A 114 4.65 11.20 9.60
C ALA A 114 4.25 9.73 9.44
N TYR A 115 3.00 9.40 9.76
CA TYR A 115 2.43 8.08 9.49
C TYR A 115 0.90 8.19 9.25
N SER A 116 0.24 7.08 8.88
CA SER A 116 -1.21 7.04 8.66
C SER A 116 -1.89 6.02 9.58
N ARG A 117 -3.23 5.90 9.56
CA ARG A 117 -3.95 4.92 10.41
C ARG A 117 -4.91 3.99 9.66
N LEU A 118 -5.23 4.29 8.40
CA LEU A 118 -6.21 3.53 7.63
C LEU A 118 -5.60 2.46 6.71
N GLY A 119 -4.29 2.52 6.50
CA GLY A 119 -3.54 1.58 5.67
C GLY A 119 -2.76 0.57 6.50
N ALA A 120 -2.34 -0.53 5.87
CA ALA A 120 -1.61 -1.62 6.52
C ALA A 120 -0.36 -1.15 7.27
N SER A 121 0.44 -0.26 6.66
CA SER A 121 1.66 0.26 7.29
C SER A 121 1.37 1.10 8.54
N GLY A 122 0.29 1.88 8.51
CA GLY A 122 -0.12 2.73 9.61
C GLY A 122 -0.58 1.96 10.83
N ILE A 123 -1.39 0.92 10.60
CA ILE A 123 -1.87 0.00 11.64
C ILE A 123 -0.67 -0.74 12.26
N LEU A 124 0.22 -1.28 11.43
CA LEU A 124 1.43 -1.94 11.90
C LEU A 124 2.30 -1.00 12.74
N PHE A 125 2.57 0.21 12.25
CA PHE A 125 3.41 1.16 12.95
C PHE A 125 2.80 1.61 14.29
N ALA A 126 1.48 1.85 14.35
CA ALA A 126 0.80 2.18 15.60
C ALA A 126 0.94 1.06 16.64
N GLN A 127 0.77 -0.20 16.24
CA GLN A 127 0.98 -1.35 17.14
C GLN A 127 2.44 -1.51 17.55
N LEU A 128 3.37 -1.21 16.65
CA LEU A 128 4.80 -1.29 16.92
C LEU A 128 5.21 -0.29 18.00
N ILE A 129 4.82 0.98 17.91
CA ILE A 129 5.20 1.99 18.90
C ILE A 129 4.59 1.72 20.28
N GLU A 130 3.41 1.08 20.34
CA GLU A 130 2.81 0.56 21.58
C GLU A 130 3.68 -0.56 22.18
N ARG A 131 4.03 -1.58 21.38
CA ARG A 131 4.88 -2.70 21.81
C ARG A 131 6.25 -2.22 22.31
N LEU A 132 6.80 -1.19 21.69
CA LEU A 132 8.09 -0.59 22.08
C LEU A 132 7.99 0.34 23.30
N GLY A 133 6.78 0.59 23.82
CA GLY A 133 6.55 1.48 24.95
C GLY A 133 6.89 2.95 24.67
N ILE A 134 6.77 3.39 23.41
CA ILE A 134 7.10 4.77 22.97
C ILE A 134 5.92 5.48 22.30
N ALA A 135 4.74 4.87 22.30
CA ALA A 135 3.56 5.39 21.62
C ALA A 135 3.22 6.83 22.04
N GLU A 136 3.16 7.10 23.35
CA GLU A 136 2.88 8.44 23.87
C GLU A 136 3.89 9.49 23.34
N ALA A 137 5.19 9.21 23.48
CA ALA A 137 6.26 10.11 23.08
C ALA A 137 6.28 10.39 21.57
N VAL A 138 6.04 9.36 20.75
CA VAL A 138 5.98 9.50 19.28
C VAL A 138 4.69 10.22 18.86
N ASN A 139 3.54 9.83 19.41
CA ASN A 139 2.24 10.39 19.05
C ASN A 139 2.07 11.85 19.46
N ALA A 140 2.74 12.30 20.52
CA ALA A 140 2.75 13.70 20.94
C ALA A 140 3.25 14.68 19.86
N ARG A 141 4.00 14.18 18.86
CA ARG A 141 4.57 14.95 17.75
C ARG A 141 4.38 14.31 16.38
N ALA A 142 3.46 13.35 16.28
CA ALA A 142 3.20 12.67 15.03
C ALA A 142 2.40 13.55 14.06
N VAL A 143 2.77 13.51 12.78
CA VAL A 143 1.99 14.10 11.69
C VAL A 143 1.14 13.00 11.07
N ILE A 144 -0.10 12.87 11.51
CA ILE A 144 -0.96 11.75 11.13
C ILE A 144 -1.84 12.14 9.96
N ILE A 145 -1.57 11.55 8.79
CA ILE A 145 -2.33 11.86 7.59
C ILE A 145 -3.58 10.97 7.48
N PRO A 146 -4.73 11.51 7.06
CA PRO A 146 -5.94 10.71 6.88
C PRO A 146 -5.87 9.82 5.64
N VAL A 147 -5.27 10.31 4.56
CA VAL A 147 -5.11 9.62 3.26
C VAL A 147 -3.91 10.22 2.53
N GLY A 148 -3.30 9.45 1.61
CA GLY A 148 -2.21 9.91 0.76
C GLY A 148 -0.85 9.32 1.16
N PHE A 149 0.22 10.07 0.87
CA PHE A 149 1.59 9.62 1.04
C PHE A 149 2.30 10.39 2.16
N THR A 150 2.80 9.69 3.16
CA THR A 150 3.44 10.29 4.35
C THR A 150 4.73 11.01 4.00
N ALA A 151 5.43 10.56 2.95
CA ALA A 151 6.63 11.20 2.43
C ALA A 151 6.40 12.64 1.91
N GLU A 152 5.17 13.03 1.56
CA GLU A 152 4.86 14.43 1.24
C GLU A 152 5.20 15.37 2.41
N LYS A 153 5.09 14.87 3.66
CA LYS A 153 5.38 15.63 4.88
C LYS A 153 6.85 15.87 5.14
N LEU A 154 7.72 15.09 4.49
CA LEU A 154 9.16 15.36 4.45
C LEU A 154 9.46 16.55 3.52
N VAL A 155 8.82 16.54 2.35
CA VAL A 155 9.02 17.59 1.33
C VAL A 155 8.56 18.94 1.86
N THR A 156 7.39 19.00 2.51
CA THR A 156 6.85 20.22 3.13
C THR A 156 7.59 20.64 4.40
N GLY A 157 8.41 19.76 4.99
CA GLY A 157 9.14 20.01 6.24
C GLY A 157 8.29 19.84 7.51
N GLU A 158 7.05 19.35 7.38
CA GLU A 158 6.17 19.07 8.52
C GLU A 158 6.72 17.92 9.40
N ALA A 159 7.44 16.96 8.81
CA ALA A 159 8.05 15.82 9.49
C ALA A 159 9.51 15.59 9.09
N ASP A 160 10.29 14.93 9.96
CA ASP A 160 11.67 14.52 9.68
C ASP A 160 11.73 13.07 9.19
N LEU A 161 10.80 12.23 9.67
CA LEU A 161 10.69 10.82 9.31
C LEU A 161 9.32 10.54 8.71
N ALA A 162 9.26 9.72 7.67
CA ALA A 162 8.01 9.19 7.12
C ALA A 162 7.98 7.67 7.19
N ILE A 163 6.90 7.12 7.73
CA ILE A 163 6.64 5.68 7.83
C ILE A 163 5.50 5.31 6.90
N GLN A 164 5.73 4.41 5.95
CA GLN A 164 4.70 3.86 5.06
C GLN A 164 5.19 2.57 4.39
N GLN A 165 4.35 1.90 3.60
CA GLN A 165 4.85 0.87 2.69
C GLN A 165 5.92 1.45 1.77
N ILE A 166 7.01 0.72 1.53
CA ILE A 166 8.12 1.19 0.66
C ILE A 166 7.60 1.55 -0.73
N SER A 167 6.62 0.81 -1.26
CA SER A 167 6.04 1.11 -2.57
C SER A 167 5.33 2.46 -2.64
N GLU A 168 4.76 2.90 -1.52
CA GLU A 168 4.12 4.20 -1.36
C GLU A 168 5.15 5.32 -1.18
N LEU A 169 6.20 5.09 -0.39
CA LEU A 169 7.32 6.04 -0.22
C LEU A 169 7.99 6.35 -1.57
N LYS A 170 8.20 5.33 -2.41
CA LYS A 170 8.77 5.47 -3.76
C LYS A 170 7.90 6.28 -4.75
N GLN A 171 6.67 6.63 -4.39
CA GLN A 171 5.83 7.50 -5.23
C GLN A 171 6.18 8.98 -5.08
N ILE A 172 6.95 9.35 -4.05
CA ILE A 172 7.28 10.73 -3.73
C ILE A 172 8.74 11.02 -4.10
N GLY A 173 8.97 12.06 -4.89
CA GLY A 173 10.31 12.59 -5.17
C GLY A 173 10.79 13.54 -4.06
N GLY A 174 12.10 13.81 -4.04
CA GLY A 174 12.69 14.72 -3.03
C GLY A 174 12.86 14.09 -1.64
N ILE A 175 12.82 12.76 -1.57
CA ILE A 175 13.01 11.97 -0.35
C ILE A 175 14.00 10.83 -0.63
N GLU A 176 14.56 10.27 0.42
CA GLU A 176 15.40 9.07 0.38
C GLU A 176 14.81 8.00 1.29
N VAL A 177 14.56 6.81 0.74
CA VAL A 177 14.11 5.65 1.53
C VAL A 177 15.34 5.05 2.20
N VAL A 178 15.37 5.08 3.54
CA VAL A 178 16.46 4.54 4.36
C VAL A 178 16.47 3.02 4.30
N GLY A 179 15.28 2.42 4.35
CA GLY A 179 15.12 0.96 4.25
C GLY A 179 13.84 0.47 4.91
N PRO A 180 13.61 -0.86 4.90
CA PRO A 180 12.55 -1.48 5.68
C PRO A 180 12.84 -1.32 7.18
N LEU A 181 11.78 -1.24 8.00
CA LEU A 181 11.93 -1.48 9.44
C LEU A 181 12.53 -2.88 9.67
N PRO A 182 13.23 -3.16 10.79
CA PRO A 182 13.80 -4.48 11.03
C PRO A 182 12.77 -5.60 10.85
N LEU A 183 13.16 -6.63 10.08
CA LEU A 183 12.24 -7.68 9.63
C LEU A 183 11.62 -8.47 10.79
N ASN A 184 12.29 -8.54 11.94
CA ASN A 184 11.76 -9.16 13.15
C ASN A 184 10.72 -8.30 13.89
N LEU A 185 10.49 -7.06 13.45
CA LEU A 185 9.53 -6.13 14.06
C LEU A 185 8.31 -5.87 13.17
N GLN A 186 8.25 -6.50 11.99
CA GLN A 186 7.15 -6.36 11.06
C GLN A 186 6.84 -7.67 10.33
N THR A 187 5.59 -7.83 9.95
CA THR A 187 5.17 -8.82 8.96
C THR A 187 4.88 -8.08 7.67
N PRO A 188 5.43 -8.49 6.51
CA PRO A 188 5.11 -7.84 5.25
C PRO A 188 3.62 -7.96 4.95
N ALA A 189 3.02 -6.89 4.46
CA ALA A 189 1.65 -6.92 3.98
C ALA A 189 1.61 -7.69 2.65
N VAL A 190 0.78 -8.73 2.58
CA VAL A 190 0.44 -9.39 1.31
C VAL A 190 -0.71 -8.61 0.68
N PHE A 191 -0.55 -8.18 -0.57
CA PHE A 191 -1.61 -7.55 -1.35
C PHE A 191 -2.15 -8.53 -2.37
N SER A 192 -3.47 -8.68 -2.36
CA SER A 192 -4.19 -9.69 -3.11
C SER A 192 -5.32 -9.03 -3.88
N ALA A 193 -5.66 -9.61 -5.03
CA ALA A 193 -6.74 -9.14 -5.87
C ALA A 193 -7.81 -10.20 -6.03
N GLY A 194 -9.05 -9.76 -6.23
CA GLY A 194 -10.18 -10.64 -6.50
C GLY A 194 -11.24 -9.93 -7.32
N ARG A 195 -12.06 -10.72 -8.01
CA ARG A 195 -13.19 -10.25 -8.78
C ARG A 195 -14.39 -10.08 -7.87
N MET A 196 -15.08 -8.95 -8.00
CA MET A 196 -16.33 -8.70 -7.30
C MET A 196 -17.45 -9.61 -7.83
N THR A 197 -18.24 -10.19 -6.94
CA THR A 197 -19.41 -11.05 -7.28
C THR A 197 -20.42 -10.31 -8.16
N ALA A 198 -20.60 -9.00 -7.92
CA ALA A 198 -21.54 -8.16 -8.65
C ALA A 198 -21.04 -7.70 -10.04
N SER A 199 -19.77 -7.99 -10.41
CA SER A 199 -19.19 -7.54 -11.68
C SER A 199 -19.96 -8.11 -12.87
N GLN A 200 -20.41 -7.22 -13.76
CA GLN A 200 -21.00 -7.58 -15.05
C GLN A 200 -19.93 -7.82 -16.13
N ARG A 201 -18.64 -7.74 -15.78
CA ARG A 201 -17.49 -7.84 -16.68
C ARG A 201 -16.58 -9.01 -16.32
N ALA A 202 -17.17 -10.13 -15.88
CA ALA A 202 -16.43 -11.23 -15.25
C ALA A 202 -15.23 -11.73 -16.06
N ALA A 203 -15.41 -12.03 -17.35
CA ALA A 203 -14.32 -12.47 -18.21
C ALA A 203 -13.18 -11.45 -18.33
N THR A 204 -13.51 -10.15 -18.34
CA THR A 204 -12.51 -9.07 -18.42
C THR A 204 -11.79 -8.87 -17.09
N ALA A 205 -12.52 -8.97 -15.97
CA ALA A 205 -11.95 -8.93 -14.63
C ALA A 205 -11.00 -10.13 -14.40
N ASP A 206 -11.42 -11.35 -14.75
CA ASP A 206 -10.57 -12.55 -14.64
C ASP A 206 -9.33 -12.48 -15.54
N HIS A 207 -9.46 -11.87 -16.72
CA HIS A 207 -8.31 -11.61 -17.59
C HIS A 207 -7.34 -10.61 -16.96
N LEU A 208 -7.84 -9.53 -16.34
CA LEU A 208 -6.99 -8.59 -15.62
C LEU A 208 -6.28 -9.27 -14.45
N LEU A 209 -6.97 -10.10 -13.66
CA LEU A 209 -6.37 -10.84 -12.54
C LEU A 209 -5.22 -11.72 -13.01
N ARG A 210 -5.40 -12.49 -14.09
CA ARG A 210 -4.33 -13.30 -14.70
C ARG A 210 -3.15 -12.48 -15.19
N TYR A 211 -3.41 -11.30 -15.75
CA TYR A 211 -2.34 -10.40 -16.18
C TYR A 211 -1.55 -9.85 -14.97
N LEU A 212 -2.25 -9.35 -13.95
CA LEU A 212 -1.62 -8.77 -12.74
C LEU A 212 -0.86 -9.80 -11.90
N SER A 213 -1.20 -11.10 -11.98
CA SER A 213 -0.46 -12.18 -11.33
C SER A 213 0.56 -12.88 -12.24
N SER A 214 0.76 -12.39 -13.46
CA SER A 214 1.69 -13.01 -14.41
C SER A 214 3.15 -12.70 -14.09
N ALA A 215 4.06 -13.61 -14.44
CA ALA A 215 5.50 -13.37 -14.29
C ALA A 215 6.01 -12.14 -15.07
N ALA A 216 5.29 -11.72 -16.12
CA ALA A 216 5.65 -10.56 -16.93
C ALA A 216 5.55 -9.23 -16.16
N VAL A 217 4.73 -9.15 -15.10
CA VAL A 217 4.59 -7.91 -14.31
C VAL A 217 5.62 -7.79 -13.19
N ALA A 218 6.33 -8.88 -12.86
CA ALA A 218 7.29 -8.94 -11.75
C ALA A 218 8.40 -7.85 -11.80
N PRO A 219 8.96 -7.47 -12.97
CA PRO A 219 9.90 -6.36 -13.04
C PRO A 219 9.30 -5.03 -12.55
N VAL A 220 8.08 -4.70 -13.00
CA VAL A 220 7.39 -3.45 -12.60
C VAL A 220 7.05 -3.46 -11.11
N LEU A 221 6.66 -4.61 -10.55
CA LEU A 221 6.46 -4.76 -9.11
C LEU A 221 7.75 -4.44 -8.33
N ARG A 222 8.90 -4.99 -8.72
CA ARG A 222 10.19 -4.71 -8.06
C ARG A 222 10.61 -3.24 -8.18
N GLU A 223 10.50 -2.66 -9.37
CA GLU A 223 10.82 -1.25 -9.60
C GLU A 223 10.01 -0.32 -8.69
N THR A 224 8.73 -0.65 -8.50
CA THR A 224 7.81 0.11 -7.66
C THR A 224 7.91 -0.21 -6.17
N GLY A 225 8.85 -1.07 -5.75
CA GLY A 225 9.11 -1.37 -4.33
C GLY A 225 8.24 -2.46 -3.73
N LEU A 226 7.65 -3.31 -4.57
CA LEU A 226 6.89 -4.49 -4.19
C LEU A 226 7.72 -5.76 -4.43
N GLU A 227 7.42 -6.81 -3.68
CA GLU A 227 8.01 -8.14 -3.87
C GLU A 227 6.98 -9.10 -4.50
N PRO A 228 7.14 -9.51 -5.76
CA PRO A 228 6.27 -10.49 -6.42
C PRO A 228 6.37 -11.89 -5.79
#